data_AF-A0A7V0JU13-F1
#
_entry.id   AF-A0A7V0JU13-F1
#
_cell.length_a   1.000
_cell.length_b   1.000
_cell.length_c   1.000
_cell.angle_alpha   90.00
_cell.angle_beta   90.00
_cell.angle_gamma   90.00
#
_symmetry.space_group_name_H-M   'P 1'
#
loop_
_entity.id
_entity.type
_entity.pdbx_description
1 polymer ?
#
loop_
_entity_poly.entity_id
_entity_poly.type
_entity_poly.pdbx_seq_one_letter_code
_entity_poly.pdbx_strand_id
1 'polypeptide(L)'
;MRLFPRHPQHTVDPLSEVELRRALSLPGCPLCRLVRESEERFLWTMLYELSGDPEIHRRHSSSLGLCGHHAALLGKLVRERNLITPSGVARLYETLSREAREILTGKELPAQHCYLCSYSRETARRYAGSLAVLLETERSQEIYLSSQGLCFPHLSLVWGFASPKVRQFLQEDMAGRLRDLEERLRELQRKQRYDVHDPLRPEEAVSWQEALWRFGGMEYEELLTSEP
;
A
#
# COMPACT_ATOMS: atom_id res chain seq x y z
N MET A 1 13.29 -28.05 8.03
CA MET A 1 11.98 -28.24 8.68
C MET A 1 11.68 -27.04 9.55
N ARG A 2 10.86 -26.09 9.05
CA ARG A 2 10.23 -25.08 9.90
C ARG A 2 8.76 -25.47 10.04
N LEU A 3 8.38 -25.72 11.28
CA LEU A 3 7.04 -26.05 11.73
C LEU A 3 6.13 -24.87 11.42
N PHE A 4 5.21 -25.03 10.47
CA PHE A 4 4.03 -24.18 10.34
C PHE A 4 2.87 -24.87 11.07
N PRO A 5 2.50 -24.45 12.29
CA PRO A 5 1.13 -24.57 12.76
C PRO A 5 0.39 -23.26 12.33
N ARG A 6 -0.83 -23.21 11.83
CA ARG A 6 -2.01 -24.08 11.84
C ARG A 6 -2.97 -23.60 10.72
N HIS A 7 -3.98 -24.42 10.46
CA HIS A 7 -5.23 -24.17 9.71
C HIS A 7 -5.69 -22.71 9.54
N PRO A 8 -6.37 -22.37 8.41
CA PRO A 8 -6.93 -21.05 8.20
C PRO A 8 -7.96 -20.77 9.31
N GLN A 9 -7.64 -19.83 10.19
CA GLN A 9 -8.64 -19.27 11.07
C GLN A 9 -9.57 -18.44 10.18
N HIS A 10 -10.81 -18.89 10.01
CA HIS A 10 -11.89 -18.21 9.27
C HIS A 10 -12.34 -16.88 9.92
N THR A 11 -11.54 -16.32 10.82
CA THR A 11 -11.88 -15.17 11.64
C THR A 11 -10.97 -14.01 11.27
N VAL A 12 -11.57 -12.89 10.89
CA VAL A 12 -10.86 -11.63 10.67
C VAL A 12 -10.48 -11.06 12.03
N ASP A 13 -9.23 -10.62 12.17
CA ASP A 13 -8.80 -9.85 13.33
C ASP A 13 -9.69 -8.60 13.47
N PRO A 14 -10.32 -8.34 14.64
CA PRO A 14 -11.28 -7.25 14.81
C PRO A 14 -10.73 -5.86 14.42
N LEU A 15 -9.44 -5.61 14.68
CA LEU A 15 -8.81 -4.36 14.29
C LEU A 15 -8.71 -4.24 12.76
N SER A 16 -8.29 -5.32 12.10
CA SER A 16 -8.22 -5.39 10.64
C SER A 16 -9.58 -5.20 9.98
N GLU A 17 -10.67 -5.71 10.58
CA GLU A 17 -12.03 -5.47 10.09
C GLU A 17 -12.42 -3.98 10.17
N VAL A 18 -12.20 -3.33 11.31
CA VAL A 18 -12.51 -1.90 11.50
C VAL A 18 -11.70 -1.04 10.53
N GLU A 19 -10.40 -1.32 10.38
CA GLU A 19 -9.52 -0.62 9.45
C GLU A 19 -10.00 -0.79 7.99
N LEU A 20 -10.38 -2.00 7.58
CA LEU A 20 -10.91 -2.29 6.24
C LEU A 20 -12.23 -1.56 5.98
N ARG A 21 -13.17 -1.58 6.93
CA ARG A 21 -14.46 -0.88 6.78
C ARG A 21 -14.26 0.63 6.62
N ARG A 22 -13.35 1.23 7.39
CA ARG A 22 -12.97 2.64 7.23
C ARG A 22 -12.31 2.89 5.86
N ALA A 23 -11.38 2.03 5.45
CA ALA A 23 -10.68 2.21 4.18
C ALA A 23 -11.62 2.09 2.96
N LEU A 24 -12.65 1.23 3.04
CA LEU A 24 -13.67 1.07 2.00
C LEU A 24 -14.57 2.31 1.84
N SER A 25 -14.74 3.14 2.87
CA SER A 25 -15.50 4.39 2.76
C SER A 25 -14.66 5.57 2.28
N LEU A 26 -13.36 5.38 2.03
CA LEU A 26 -12.45 6.41 1.56
C LEU A 26 -12.14 6.25 0.07
N PRO A 27 -11.75 7.32 -0.64
CA PRO A 27 -11.36 7.23 -2.05
C PRO A 27 -10.12 6.36 -2.28
N GLY A 28 -10.11 5.70 -3.44
CA GLY A 28 -9.03 4.85 -3.96
C GLY A 28 -9.14 3.39 -3.55
N CYS A 29 -8.05 2.66 -3.76
CA CYS A 29 -7.94 1.26 -3.32
C CYS A 29 -7.76 1.18 -1.79
N PRO A 30 -8.62 0.45 -1.06
CA PRO A 30 -8.54 0.35 0.41
C PRO A 30 -7.23 -0.30 0.87
N LEU A 31 -6.71 -1.29 0.13
CA LEU A 31 -5.46 -1.95 0.51
C LEU A 31 -4.23 -1.07 0.28
N CYS A 32 -4.18 -0.27 -0.80
CA CYS A 32 -3.10 0.69 -1.00
C CYS A 32 -3.05 1.70 0.15
N ARG A 33 -4.22 2.21 0.57
CA ARG A 33 -4.34 3.14 1.70
C ARG A 33 -3.82 2.52 2.99
N LEU A 34 -4.30 1.33 3.34
CA LEU A 34 -3.91 0.67 4.58
C LEU A 34 -2.43 0.30 4.62
N VAL A 35 -1.87 -0.14 3.49
CA VAL A 35 -0.41 -0.36 3.37
C VAL A 35 0.33 0.94 3.62
N ARG A 36 -0.06 2.03 2.97
CA ARG A 36 0.59 3.33 3.14
C ARG A 36 0.51 3.84 4.59
N GLU A 37 -0.66 3.81 5.20
CA GLU A 37 -0.82 4.21 6.61
C GLU A 37 0.01 3.31 7.56
N SER A 38 0.16 2.03 7.22
CA SER A 38 1.01 1.10 7.98
C SER A 38 2.49 1.44 7.82
N GLU A 39 2.94 1.84 6.63
CA GLU A 39 4.32 2.31 6.39
C GLU A 39 4.62 3.58 7.17
N GLU A 40 3.70 4.55 7.16
CA GLU A 40 3.84 5.81 7.90
C GLU A 40 3.92 5.57 9.41
N ARG A 41 3.00 4.77 9.98
CA ARG A 41 3.05 4.36 11.39
C ARG A 41 4.34 3.63 11.73
N PHE A 42 4.75 2.67 10.88
CA PHE A 42 5.96 1.92 11.12
C PHE A 42 7.20 2.81 11.11
N LEU A 43 7.32 3.72 10.15
CA LEU A 43 8.43 4.68 10.09
C LEU A 43 8.42 5.61 11.29
N TRP A 44 7.25 6.07 11.73
CA TRP A 44 7.10 6.86 12.95
C TRP A 44 7.64 6.10 14.18
N THR A 45 7.11 4.90 14.45
CA THR A 45 7.54 4.04 15.56
C THR A 45 9.04 3.73 15.46
N MET A 46 9.54 3.45 14.26
CA MET A 46 10.95 3.18 14.04
C MET A 46 11.84 4.37 14.46
N LEU A 47 11.48 5.59 14.11
CA LEU A 47 12.28 6.77 14.46
C LEU A 47 12.17 7.12 15.94
N TYR A 48 10.95 7.08 16.48
CA TYR A 48 10.66 7.58 17.82
C TYR A 48 11.03 6.56 18.91
N GLU A 49 10.70 5.30 18.70
CA GLU A 49 10.82 4.25 19.72
C GLU A 49 12.01 3.33 19.46
N LEU A 50 12.29 3.01 18.19
CA LEU A 50 13.21 1.92 17.83
C LEU A 50 14.51 2.40 17.17
N SER A 51 14.82 3.70 17.19
CA SER A 51 16.03 4.22 16.54
C SER A 51 17.33 3.80 17.24
N GLY A 52 17.24 3.27 18.46
CA GLY A 52 18.33 2.63 19.18
C GLY A 52 18.28 1.10 19.20
N ASP A 53 17.26 0.48 18.58
CA ASP A 53 17.05 -0.96 18.65
C ASP A 53 18.05 -1.73 17.75
N PRO A 54 18.84 -2.68 18.30
CA PRO A 54 19.84 -3.41 17.53
C PRO A 54 19.27 -4.23 16.35
N GLU A 55 18.04 -4.72 16.46
CA GLU A 55 17.38 -5.48 15.40
C GLU A 55 17.01 -4.57 14.23
N ILE A 56 16.53 -3.35 14.51
CA ILE A 56 16.28 -2.35 13.46
C ILE A 56 17.58 -1.97 12.75
N HIS A 57 18.67 -1.71 13.48
CA HIS A 57 19.98 -1.42 12.88
C HIS A 57 20.44 -2.57 11.98
N ARG A 58 20.34 -3.83 12.45
CA ARG A 58 20.71 -5.02 11.67
C ARG A 58 19.90 -5.13 10.37
N ARG A 59 18.59 -4.91 10.41
CA ARG A 59 17.71 -4.93 9.21
C ARG A 59 18.03 -3.79 8.25
N HIS A 60 18.34 -2.61 8.77
CA HIS A 60 18.74 -1.46 7.97
C HIS A 60 20.06 -1.75 7.24
N SER A 61 21.07 -2.22 7.96
CA SER A 61 22.37 -2.57 7.39
C SER A 61 22.30 -3.70 6.37
N SER A 62 21.53 -4.75 6.65
CA SER A 62 21.44 -5.91 5.76
C SER A 62 20.85 -5.56 4.39
N SER A 63 20.05 -4.49 4.33
CA SER A 63 19.38 -3.98 3.11
C SER A 63 19.99 -2.69 2.55
N LEU A 64 21.13 -2.24 3.08
CA LEU A 64 21.74 -0.93 2.76
C LEU A 64 20.76 0.24 2.92
N GLY A 65 19.82 0.12 3.85
CA GLY A 65 18.79 1.09 4.16
C GLY A 65 17.49 0.92 3.37
N LEU A 66 16.85 2.04 3.08
CA LEU A 66 15.56 2.10 2.38
C LEU A 66 15.77 2.28 0.88
N CYS A 67 14.86 1.72 0.06
CA CYS A 67 14.84 2.02 -1.37
C CYS A 67 14.47 3.49 -1.61
N GLY A 68 14.72 4.02 -2.82
CA GLY A 68 14.46 5.44 -3.13
C GLY A 68 13.03 5.89 -2.82
N HIS A 69 12.03 5.04 -3.09
CA HIS A 69 10.63 5.31 -2.75
C HIS A 69 10.42 5.46 -1.23
N HIS A 70 10.89 4.50 -0.44
CA HIS A 70 10.72 4.51 1.01
C HIS A 70 11.60 5.55 1.72
N ALA A 71 12.78 5.86 1.17
CA ALA A 71 13.61 6.96 1.62
C ALA A 71 12.92 8.32 1.39
N ALA A 72 12.22 8.49 0.26
CA ALA A 72 11.44 9.69 -0.02
C ALA A 72 10.26 9.84 0.96
N LEU A 73 9.55 8.75 1.28
CA LEU A 73 8.51 8.73 2.31
C LEU A 73 9.07 9.12 3.69
N LEU A 74 10.18 8.50 4.11
CA LEU A 74 10.85 8.84 5.36
C LEU A 74 11.22 10.33 5.41
N GLY A 75 11.80 10.87 4.33
CA GLY A 75 12.16 12.28 4.24
C GLY A 75 10.94 13.21 4.32
N LYS A 76 9.80 12.81 3.73
CA LYS A 76 8.53 13.53 3.85
C LYS A 76 8.05 13.56 5.30
N LEU A 77 8.03 12.39 5.94
CA LEU A 77 7.61 12.23 7.33
C LEU A 77 8.44 13.12 8.27
N VAL A 78 9.78 13.15 8.11
CA VAL A 78 10.66 14.01 8.93
C VAL A 78 10.42 15.49 8.70
N ARG A 79 10.14 15.93 7.47
CA ARG A 79 9.91 17.36 7.17
C ARG A 79 8.55 17.86 7.64
N GLU A 80 7.51 17.06 7.48
CA GLU A 80 6.13 17.47 7.80
C GLU A 80 5.79 17.24 9.27
N ARG A 81 6.45 16.31 9.95
CA ARG A 81 6.29 16.07 11.38
C ARG A 81 7.38 16.79 12.19
N ASN A 82 7.15 18.06 12.47
CA ASN A 82 8.04 18.94 13.26
C ASN A 82 8.46 18.42 14.66
N LEU A 83 7.87 17.32 15.15
CA LEU A 83 8.21 16.68 16.43
C LEU A 83 9.36 15.66 16.32
N ILE A 84 9.76 15.26 15.11
CA ILE A 84 10.87 14.33 14.91
C ILE A 84 12.15 15.11 14.69
N THR A 85 13.04 15.11 15.69
CA THR A 85 14.43 15.51 15.40
C THR A 85 15.01 14.52 14.39
N PRO A 86 15.77 14.96 13.37
CA PRO A 86 16.44 14.08 12.42
C PRO A 86 17.44 13.08 13.06
N SER A 87 17.58 13.09 14.40
CA SER A 87 18.49 12.24 15.16
C SER A 87 18.20 10.75 14.99
N GLY A 88 16.93 10.32 14.89
CA GLY A 88 16.59 8.92 14.64
C GLY A 88 17.11 8.44 13.29
N VAL A 89 16.96 9.28 12.26
CA VAL A 89 17.53 9.03 10.93
C VAL A 89 19.06 9.04 11.01
N ALA A 90 19.65 10.05 11.66
CA ALA A 90 21.10 10.18 11.78
C ALA A 90 21.71 8.95 12.46
N ARG A 91 21.12 8.44 13.56
CA ARG A 91 21.59 7.23 14.26
C ARG A 91 21.59 6.00 13.35
N LEU A 92 20.48 5.76 12.64
CA LEU A 92 20.36 4.60 11.74
C LEU A 92 21.37 4.69 10.58
N TYR A 93 21.49 5.86 9.97
CA TYR A 93 22.38 6.07 8.83
C TYR A 93 23.85 6.23 9.23
N GLU A 94 24.17 6.63 10.46
CA GLU A 94 25.54 6.60 10.99
C GLU A 94 26.05 5.16 11.09
N THR A 95 25.25 4.25 11.67
CA THR A 95 25.59 2.82 11.74
C THR A 95 25.72 2.22 10.34
N LEU A 96 24.73 2.44 9.48
CA LEU A 96 24.78 1.96 8.10
C LEU A 96 26.00 2.51 7.36
N SER A 97 26.33 3.80 7.50
CA SER A 97 27.49 4.41 6.83
C SER A 97 28.80 3.78 7.29
N ARG A 98 28.94 3.50 8.60
CA ARG A 98 30.11 2.82 9.15
C ARG A 98 30.25 1.41 8.56
N GLU A 99 29.18 0.62 8.59
CA GLU A 99 29.17 -0.76 8.09
C GLU A 99 29.34 -0.83 6.57
N ALA A 100 28.71 0.09 5.82
CA ALA A 100 28.86 0.17 4.37
C ALA A 100 30.31 0.44 3.96
N ARG A 101 31.05 1.27 4.70
CA ARG A 101 32.49 1.46 4.44
C ARG A 101 33.30 0.19 4.64
N GLU A 102 32.97 -0.61 5.65
CA GLU A 102 33.62 -1.91 5.90
C GLU A 102 33.30 -2.91 4.79
N ILE A 103 32.04 -2.96 4.33
CA ILE A 103 31.62 -3.78 3.19
C ILE A 103 32.37 -3.40 1.92
N LEU A 104 32.57 -2.10 1.66
CA LEU A 104 33.31 -1.62 0.48
C LEU A 104 34.79 -2.00 0.48
N THR A 105 35.36 -2.35 1.63
CA THR A 105 36.70 -2.96 1.71
C THR A 105 36.71 -4.47 1.47
N GLY A 106 35.53 -5.10 1.42
CA GLY A 106 35.30 -6.50 1.05
C GLY A 106 34.94 -6.69 -0.43
N LYS A 107 34.65 -7.93 -0.83
CA LYS A 107 34.40 -8.29 -2.25
C LYS A 107 32.93 -8.31 -2.68
N GLU A 108 31.96 -8.36 -1.75
CA GLU A 108 30.55 -8.54 -2.08
C GLU A 108 29.64 -7.51 -1.41
N LEU A 109 28.81 -6.85 -2.22
CA LEU A 109 27.77 -5.95 -1.76
C LEU A 109 26.52 -6.74 -1.35
N PRO A 110 25.82 -6.37 -0.26
CA PRO A 110 24.57 -7.01 0.14
C PRO A 110 23.52 -6.95 -0.96
N ALA A 111 22.94 -8.11 -1.30
CA ALA A 111 21.88 -8.23 -2.31
C ALA A 111 20.45 -8.12 -1.73
N GLN A 112 20.29 -7.63 -0.51
CA GLN A 112 18.96 -7.66 0.13
C GLN A 112 18.08 -6.50 -0.32
N HIS A 113 16.78 -6.79 -0.35
CA HIS A 113 15.73 -5.85 -0.71
C HIS A 113 15.39 -4.98 0.50
N CYS A 114 14.98 -3.72 0.26
CA CYS A 114 14.48 -2.81 1.28
C CYS A 114 13.54 -3.52 2.27
N TYR A 115 13.88 -3.49 3.56
CA TYR A 115 13.08 -4.19 4.57
C TYR A 115 11.68 -3.59 4.71
N LEU A 116 11.49 -2.29 4.41
CA LEU A 116 10.16 -1.67 4.41
C LEU A 116 9.32 -2.20 3.24
N CYS A 117 9.89 -2.44 2.06
CA CYS A 117 9.17 -3.15 0.99
C CYS A 117 8.69 -4.54 1.43
N SER A 118 9.49 -5.26 2.23
CA SER A 118 9.07 -6.56 2.77
C SER A 118 7.90 -6.41 3.74
N TYR A 119 7.98 -5.44 4.65
CA TYR A 119 6.88 -5.09 5.55
C TYR A 119 5.60 -4.71 4.79
N SER A 120 5.68 -3.86 3.77
CA SER A 120 4.52 -3.46 2.96
C SER A 120 3.85 -4.65 2.28
N ARG A 121 4.64 -5.60 1.74
CA ARG A 121 4.11 -6.83 1.14
C ARG A 121 3.41 -7.73 2.15
N GLU A 122 3.96 -7.86 3.36
CA GLU A 122 3.36 -8.65 4.44
C GLU A 122 2.05 -8.02 4.92
N THR A 123 2.03 -6.70 5.11
CA THR A 123 0.84 -5.93 5.45
C THR A 123 -0.24 -6.06 4.38
N ALA A 124 0.12 -5.93 3.09
CA ALA A 124 -0.81 -6.10 1.98
C ALA A 124 -1.43 -7.51 1.99
N ARG A 125 -0.62 -8.56 2.22
CA ARG A 125 -1.09 -9.95 2.31
C ARG A 125 -2.06 -10.15 3.47
N ARG A 126 -1.77 -9.58 4.64
CA ARG A 126 -2.64 -9.64 5.82
C ARG A 126 -4.02 -9.05 5.50
N TYR A 127 -4.06 -7.80 5.03
CA TYR A 127 -5.33 -7.15 4.69
C TYR A 127 -6.05 -7.83 3.52
N ALA A 128 -5.33 -8.38 2.54
CA ALA A 128 -5.92 -9.13 1.45
C ALA A 128 -6.62 -10.41 1.93
N GLY A 129 -5.99 -11.16 2.84
CA GLY A 129 -6.61 -12.32 3.48
C GLY A 129 -7.84 -11.94 4.29
N SER A 130 -7.73 -10.89 5.12
CA SER A 130 -8.86 -10.37 5.90
C SER A 130 -10.04 -9.91 5.02
N LEU A 131 -9.77 -9.16 3.95
CA LEU A 131 -10.80 -8.72 3.02
C LEU A 131 -11.47 -9.91 2.31
N ALA A 132 -10.70 -10.91 1.89
CA ALA A 132 -11.25 -12.11 1.27
C ALA A 132 -12.25 -12.82 2.19
N VAL A 133 -11.95 -12.91 3.48
CA VAL A 133 -12.87 -13.49 4.48
C VAL A 133 -14.09 -12.59 4.72
N LEU A 134 -13.94 -11.26 4.80
CA LEU A 134 -15.08 -10.34 4.96
C LEU A 134 -16.09 -10.48 3.81
N LEU A 135 -15.59 -10.59 2.57
CA LEU A 135 -16.40 -10.69 1.35
C LEU A 135 -17.18 -11.99 1.22
N GLU A 136 -17.05 -12.94 2.14
CA GLU A 136 -17.92 -14.12 2.20
C GLU A 136 -19.37 -13.76 2.58
N THR A 137 -19.58 -12.59 3.18
CA THR A 137 -20.89 -12.09 3.64
C THR A 137 -21.47 -11.05 2.68
N GLU A 138 -22.76 -11.16 2.38
CA GLU A 138 -23.49 -10.23 1.49
C GLU A 138 -23.42 -8.78 1.98
N ARG A 139 -23.60 -8.56 3.29
CA ARG A 139 -23.46 -7.22 3.91
C ARG A 139 -22.09 -6.58 3.63
N SER A 140 -21.01 -7.35 3.62
CA SER A 140 -19.68 -6.81 3.34
C SER A 140 -19.46 -6.61 1.84
N GLN A 141 -20.10 -7.42 1.00
CA GLN A 141 -20.13 -7.20 -0.45
C GLN A 141 -20.84 -5.88 -0.80
N GLU A 142 -21.97 -5.57 -0.17
CA GLU A 142 -22.67 -4.28 -0.36
C GLU A 142 -21.77 -3.07 -0.02
N ILE A 143 -21.07 -3.15 1.11
CA ILE A 143 -20.11 -2.10 1.51
C ILE A 143 -18.98 -2.00 0.48
N TYR A 144 -18.45 -3.13 0.01
CA TYR A 144 -17.43 -3.14 -1.02
C TYR A 144 -17.92 -2.52 -2.33
N LEU A 145 -19.14 -2.83 -2.78
CA LEU A 145 -19.73 -2.26 -4.00
C LEU A 145 -19.87 -0.74 -3.92
N SER A 146 -20.17 -0.19 -2.73
CA SER A 146 -20.22 1.27 -2.51
C SER A 146 -18.84 1.96 -2.53
N SER A 147 -17.75 1.20 -2.49
CA SER A 147 -16.38 1.72 -2.57
C SER A 147 -15.92 1.93 -4.01
N GLN A 148 -14.69 2.45 -4.20
CA GLN A 148 -14.04 2.50 -5.51
C GLN A 148 -13.39 1.16 -5.93
N GLY A 149 -13.43 0.14 -5.06
CA GLY A 149 -12.90 -1.20 -5.31
C GLY A 149 -11.38 -1.28 -5.27
N LEU A 150 -10.84 -2.40 -5.75
CA LEU A 150 -9.39 -2.67 -5.71
C LEU A 150 -8.66 -2.14 -6.94
N CYS A 151 -7.35 -1.91 -6.82
CA CYS A 151 -6.45 -1.90 -7.97
C CYS A 151 -6.14 -3.35 -8.39
N PHE A 152 -5.72 -3.58 -9.63
CA PHE A 152 -5.34 -4.88 -10.15
C PHE A 152 -4.31 -5.63 -9.31
N PRO A 153 -3.21 -4.99 -8.83
CA PRO A 153 -2.26 -5.64 -7.94
C PRO A 153 -2.92 -6.20 -6.66
N HIS A 154 -3.79 -5.42 -6.03
CA HIS A 154 -4.48 -5.85 -4.81
C HIS A 154 -5.65 -6.79 -5.08
N LEU A 155 -6.31 -6.69 -6.23
CA LEU A 155 -7.27 -7.70 -6.70
C LEU A 155 -6.56 -9.05 -6.84
N SER A 156 -5.43 -9.11 -7.54
CA SER A 156 -4.65 -10.34 -7.70
C SER A 156 -4.21 -10.92 -6.36
N LEU A 157 -3.90 -10.07 -5.38
CA LEU A 157 -3.51 -10.52 -4.05
C LEU A 157 -4.69 -11.12 -3.29
N VAL A 158 -5.83 -10.43 -3.25
CA VAL A 158 -7.08 -10.91 -2.63
C VAL A 158 -7.57 -12.19 -3.30
N TRP A 159 -7.44 -12.28 -4.63
CA TRP A 159 -7.80 -13.45 -5.43
C TRP A 159 -7.10 -14.73 -4.95
N GLY A 160 -5.84 -14.60 -4.51
CA GLY A 160 -5.07 -15.71 -3.96
C GLY A 160 -5.66 -16.31 -2.67
N PHE A 161 -6.39 -15.51 -1.89
CA PHE A 161 -7.03 -15.93 -0.64
C PHE A 161 -8.53 -16.20 -0.77
N ALA A 162 -9.16 -15.66 -1.82
CA ALA A 162 -10.61 -15.73 -2.03
C ALA A 162 -11.12 -17.14 -2.39
N SER A 163 -12.30 -17.49 -1.89
CA SER A 163 -13.07 -18.65 -2.32
C SER A 163 -13.58 -18.48 -3.77
N PRO A 164 -14.03 -19.55 -4.45
CA PRO A 164 -14.62 -19.43 -5.79
C PRO A 164 -15.79 -18.44 -5.86
N LYS A 165 -16.65 -18.40 -4.83
CA LYS A 165 -17.76 -17.44 -4.73
C LYS A 165 -17.26 -16.00 -4.68
N VAL A 166 -16.29 -15.72 -3.81
CA VAL A 166 -15.71 -14.37 -3.69
C VAL A 166 -14.94 -13.96 -4.95
N ARG A 167 -14.25 -14.91 -5.61
CA ARG A 167 -13.59 -14.65 -6.91
C ARG A 167 -14.59 -14.26 -7.98
N GLN A 168 -15.70 -14.97 -8.10
CA GLN A 168 -16.75 -14.62 -9.05
C GLN A 168 -17.30 -13.22 -8.77
N PHE A 169 -17.64 -12.92 -7.52
CA PHE A 169 -18.08 -11.58 -7.12
C PHE A 169 -17.08 -10.48 -7.51
N LEU A 170 -15.80 -10.66 -7.16
CA LEU A 170 -14.74 -9.69 -7.48
C LEU A 170 -14.50 -9.55 -8.99
N GLN A 171 -14.66 -10.63 -9.75
CA GLN A 171 -14.56 -10.62 -11.20
C GLN A 171 -15.68 -9.79 -11.84
N GLU A 172 -16.91 -10.01 -11.41
CA GLU A 172 -18.10 -9.29 -11.91
C GLU A 172 -18.00 -7.79 -11.59
N ASP A 173 -17.62 -7.43 -10.35
CA ASP A 173 -17.39 -6.04 -9.94
C ASP A 173 -16.27 -5.39 -10.76
N MET A 174 -15.08 -6.02 -10.83
CA MET A 174 -13.95 -5.46 -11.58
C MET A 174 -14.27 -5.28 -13.05
N ALA A 175 -14.93 -6.26 -13.68
CA ALA A 175 -15.34 -6.16 -15.07
C ALA A 175 -16.31 -4.99 -15.29
N GLY A 176 -17.24 -4.74 -14.36
CA GLY A 176 -18.12 -3.56 -14.38
C GLY A 176 -17.34 -2.25 -14.33
N ARG A 177 -16.48 -2.11 -13.32
CA ARG A 177 -15.66 -0.89 -13.13
C ARG A 177 -14.78 -0.58 -14.33
N LEU A 178 -14.22 -1.60 -14.98
CA LEU A 178 -13.38 -1.41 -16.17
C LEU A 178 -14.17 -1.00 -17.40
N ARG A 179 -15.40 -1.49 -17.59
CA ARG A 179 -16.29 -1.00 -18.65
C ARG A 179 -16.60 0.48 -18.44
N ASP A 180 -17.01 0.86 -17.24
CA ASP A 180 -17.31 2.26 -16.92
C ASP A 180 -16.09 3.17 -17.09
N LEU A 181 -14.91 2.69 -16.66
CA LEU A 181 -13.65 3.42 -16.83
C LEU A 181 -13.27 3.55 -18.31
N GLU A 182 -13.42 2.49 -19.10
CA GLU A 182 -13.17 2.51 -20.54
C GLU A 182 -14.06 3.54 -21.24
N GLU A 183 -15.35 3.59 -20.91
CA GLU A 183 -16.28 4.59 -21.44
C GLU A 183 -15.84 6.01 -21.09
N ARG A 184 -15.51 6.28 -19.82
CA ARG A 184 -15.02 7.59 -19.37
C ARG A 184 -13.73 8.00 -20.08
N LEU A 185 -12.78 7.07 -20.27
CA LEU A 185 -11.53 7.33 -20.98
C LEU A 185 -11.73 7.58 -22.47
N ARG A 186 -12.69 6.91 -23.10
CA ARG A 186 -13.07 7.15 -24.50
C ARG A 186 -13.70 8.53 -24.67
N GLU A 187 -14.59 8.93 -23.77
CA GLU A 187 -15.19 10.26 -23.78
C GLU A 187 -14.17 11.36 -23.50
N LEU A 188 -13.25 11.13 -22.56
CA LEU A 188 -12.11 12.04 -22.34
C LEU A 188 -11.32 12.25 -23.64
N GLN A 189 -10.91 11.16 -24.32
CA GLN A 189 -10.17 11.25 -25.59
C GLN A 189 -10.99 11.96 -26.68
N ARG A 190 -12.28 11.65 -26.83
CA ARG A 190 -13.16 12.25 -27.83
C ARG A 190 -13.29 13.76 -27.66
N LYS A 191 -13.49 14.21 -26.42
CA LYS A 191 -13.69 15.63 -26.07
C LYS A 191 -12.41 16.46 -26.02
N GLN A 192 -11.24 15.82 -26.08
CA GLN A 192 -9.96 16.50 -26.26
C GLN A 192 -9.63 16.79 -27.74
N ARG A 193 -10.40 16.26 -28.69
CA ARG A 193 -10.21 16.60 -30.10
C ARG A 193 -10.70 18.02 -30.38
N TYR A 194 -9.96 18.75 -31.21
CA TYR A 194 -10.24 20.16 -31.53
C TYR A 194 -11.61 20.38 -32.21
N ASP A 195 -12.14 19.36 -32.88
CA ASP A 195 -13.40 19.37 -33.63
C ASP A 195 -14.63 19.06 -32.77
N VAL A 196 -14.43 18.73 -31.49
CA VAL A 196 -15.50 18.40 -30.54
C VAL A 196 -15.62 19.54 -29.52
N HIS A 197 -16.83 20.06 -29.34
CA HIS A 197 -17.12 21.18 -28.42
C HIS A 197 -17.98 20.76 -27.22
N ASP A 198 -18.21 19.47 -27.04
CA ASP A 198 -18.98 18.96 -25.91
C ASP A 198 -18.25 19.26 -24.58
N PRO A 199 -18.97 19.68 -23.53
CA PRO A 199 -18.36 19.93 -22.24
C PRO A 199 -17.83 18.64 -21.63
N LEU A 200 -16.61 18.73 -21.08
CA LEU A 200 -15.97 17.66 -20.31
C LEU A 200 -16.61 17.59 -18.92
N ARG A 201 -17.08 16.40 -18.54
CA ARG A 201 -17.65 16.17 -17.21
C ARG A 201 -16.53 15.95 -16.19
N PRO A 202 -16.73 16.30 -14.90
CA PRO A 202 -15.72 16.08 -13.87
C PRO A 202 -15.25 14.63 -13.78
N GLU A 203 -16.15 13.65 -13.88
CA GLU A 203 -15.80 12.22 -13.84
C GLU A 203 -14.94 11.77 -15.04
N GLU A 204 -15.13 12.38 -16.21
CA GLU A 204 -14.32 12.09 -17.41
C GLU A 204 -12.92 12.70 -17.25
N ALA A 205 -12.83 13.92 -16.72
CA ALA A 205 -11.58 14.65 -16.55
C ALA A 205 -10.57 13.95 -15.62
N VAL A 206 -11.05 13.25 -14.60
CA VAL A 206 -10.21 12.54 -13.62
C VAL A 206 -10.02 11.04 -13.93
N SER A 207 -10.67 10.54 -14.99
CA SER A 207 -10.65 9.11 -15.34
C SER A 207 -9.25 8.56 -15.63
N TRP A 208 -8.34 9.38 -16.15
CA TRP A 208 -6.94 8.98 -16.37
C TRP A 208 -6.19 8.73 -15.05
N GLN A 209 -6.47 9.49 -13.99
CA GLN A 209 -5.90 9.25 -12.67
C GLN A 209 -6.41 7.92 -12.10
N GLU A 210 -7.71 7.66 -12.29
CA GLU A 210 -8.29 6.34 -11.96
C GLU A 210 -7.58 5.22 -12.69
N ALA A 211 -7.36 5.35 -14.01
CA ALA A 211 -6.65 4.35 -14.78
C ALA A 211 -5.25 4.07 -14.21
N LEU A 212 -4.46 5.11 -13.92
CA LEU A 212 -3.11 4.95 -13.38
C LEU A 212 -3.12 4.14 -12.07
N TRP A 213 -3.96 4.50 -11.11
CA TRP A 213 -3.98 3.77 -9.84
C TRP A 213 -4.69 2.42 -9.93
N ARG A 214 -5.69 2.26 -10.82
CA ARG A 214 -6.41 1.01 -11.02
C ARG A 214 -5.45 -0.08 -11.48
N PHE A 215 -4.51 0.24 -12.37
CA PHE A 215 -3.53 -0.73 -12.89
C PHE A 215 -2.22 -0.77 -12.08
N GLY A 216 -1.74 0.37 -11.58
CA GLY A 216 -0.44 0.49 -10.89
C GLY A 216 -0.49 0.44 -9.36
N GLY A 217 -1.65 0.68 -8.75
CA GLY A 217 -1.78 0.98 -7.32
C GLY A 217 -1.77 2.48 -7.03
N MET A 218 -2.26 2.86 -5.85
CA MET A 218 -2.29 4.27 -5.43
C MET A 218 -0.92 4.73 -4.94
N GLU A 219 -0.57 5.95 -5.31
CA GLU A 219 0.49 6.75 -4.69
C GLU A 219 -0.17 7.93 -3.96
N TYR A 220 0.44 8.37 -2.85
CA TYR A 220 -0.11 9.45 -2.02
C TYR A 220 0.90 10.59 -1.88
N GLU A 221 0.48 11.78 -2.32
CA GLU A 221 1.27 13.01 -2.24
C GLU A 221 1.36 13.56 -0.82
N GLU A 222 0.36 13.32 0.02
CA GLU A 222 0.31 13.75 1.42
C GLU A 222 0.57 12.55 2.35
N LEU A 223 0.93 12.84 3.60
CA LEU A 223 0.85 11.84 4.67
C LEU A 223 -0.62 11.54 4.98
N LEU A 224 -0.95 10.27 5.16
CA LEU A 224 -2.31 9.82 5.39
C LEU A 224 -2.69 9.72 6.86
N THR A 225 -1.72 9.46 7.74
CA THR A 225 -1.98 9.46 9.17
C THR A 225 -2.01 10.91 9.66
N SER A 226 -2.85 11.27 10.63
CA SER A 226 -2.91 12.65 11.16
C SER A 226 -2.09 12.83 12.43
N GLU A 227 -1.82 11.74 13.14
CA GLU A 227 -1.12 11.69 14.43
C GLU A 227 -0.13 10.51 14.46
N PRO A 228 0.86 10.52 15.39
CA PRO A 228 1.77 9.41 15.72
C PRO A 228 1.16 8.00 15.64
#